data_AF-A0A7K4MX06-F1
#
_entry.id   AF-A0A7K4MX06-F1
#
_cell.length_a   1.000
_cell.length_b   1.000
_cell.length_c   1.000
_cell.angle_alpha   90.00
_cell.angle_beta   90.00
_cell.angle_gamma   90.00
#
_symmetry.space_group_name_H-M   'P 1'
#
loop_
_entity.id
_entity.type
_entity.pdbx_description
1 polymer ?
#
loop_
_entity_poly.entity_id
_entity_poly.type
_entity_poly.pdbx_seq_one_letter_code
_entity_poly.pdbx_strand_id
1 'polypeptide(L)'
;MKSFKQYDEAYTDKFAHSSVEDDNAGLFNVQDPASLQKLNGFVGALADKEYIQPLAAVEQLAMRLGTVGLNFALPKIDSDKGSTVVEVSQYGGRYGKTPDNTNAGDGEIEDGDGISHKKEGGLKLEFNWEKQANNTYKVFANLV
;
A
#
# COMPACT_ATOMS: atom_id res chain seq x y z
N MET A 1 32.52 -29.15 21.19
CA MET A 1 32.22 -28.11 20.18
C MET A 1 31.01 -28.58 19.39
N LYS A 2 29.98 -27.76 19.23
CA LYS A 2 28.82 -28.11 18.40
C LYS A 2 29.26 -28.19 16.94
N SER A 3 28.72 -29.16 16.19
CA SER A 3 29.03 -29.31 14.76
C SER A 3 28.30 -28.25 13.95
N PHE A 4 28.83 -27.93 12.77
CA PHE A 4 28.29 -26.90 11.87
C PHE A 4 26.79 -27.10 11.56
N LYS A 5 26.34 -28.36 11.43
CA LYS A 5 24.91 -28.69 11.22
C LYS A 5 24.00 -28.28 12.37
N GLN A 6 24.52 -28.24 13.59
CA GLN A 6 23.77 -27.87 14.79
C GLN A 6 23.61 -26.34 14.92
N TYR A 7 24.34 -25.55 14.11
CA TYR A 7 24.18 -24.10 14.01
C TYR A 7 23.01 -23.72 13.09
N ASP A 8 22.83 -24.45 11.98
CA ASP A 8 21.77 -24.17 11.01
C ASP A 8 20.37 -24.48 11.57
N GLU A 9 20.21 -25.57 12.33
CA GLU A 9 18.93 -25.93 12.97
C GLU A 9 18.52 -25.00 14.12
N ALA A 10 19.46 -24.23 14.69
CA ALA A 10 19.14 -23.25 15.74
C ALA A 10 18.61 -21.93 15.18
N TYR A 11 18.77 -21.69 13.87
CA TYR A 11 18.33 -20.47 13.18
C TYR A 11 16.97 -20.62 12.48
N THR A 12 16.39 -21.82 12.47
CA THR A 12 15.05 -22.10 11.95
C THR A 12 13.99 -22.05 13.05
N ASP A 13 14.23 -21.25 14.10
CA ASP A 13 13.25 -21.01 15.15
C ASP A 13 12.01 -20.31 14.54
N LYS A 14 10.84 -20.56 15.11
CA LYS A 14 9.53 -20.08 14.65
C LYS A 14 9.38 -18.53 14.74
N PHE A 15 10.44 -17.87 15.21
CA PHE A 15 10.64 -16.42 15.35
C PHE A 15 11.88 -15.91 14.60
N ALA A 16 12.52 -16.75 13.78
CA ALA A 16 13.55 -16.31 12.85
C ALA A 16 12.93 -15.19 12.01
N HIS A 17 13.54 -14.01 12.04
CA HIS A 17 13.16 -12.88 11.22
C HIS A 17 12.97 -13.37 9.79
N SER A 18 11.70 -13.52 9.35
CA SER A 18 11.39 -13.68 7.94
C SER A 18 12.05 -12.50 7.22
N SER A 19 12.71 -12.80 6.11
CA SER A 19 13.34 -11.75 5.32
C SER A 19 12.26 -10.71 4.99
N VAL A 20 12.59 -9.41 5.08
CA VAL A 20 11.70 -8.33 4.66
C VAL A 20 11.24 -8.52 3.20
N GLU A 21 12.03 -9.23 2.40
CA GLU A 21 11.69 -9.66 1.04
C GLU A 21 10.53 -10.65 0.99
N ASP A 22 10.41 -11.56 1.97
CA ASP A 22 9.34 -12.57 2.06
C ASP A 22 8.02 -11.94 2.54
N ASP A 23 8.09 -10.95 3.43
CA ASP A 23 6.91 -10.18 3.85
C ASP A 23 6.28 -9.39 2.69
N ASN A 24 7.09 -8.98 1.71
CA ASN A 24 6.63 -8.31 0.49
C ASN A 24 6.14 -9.27 -0.60
N ALA A 25 6.36 -10.58 -0.46
CA ALA A 25 5.98 -11.57 -1.46
C ALA A 25 4.46 -11.54 -1.69
N GLY A 26 4.08 -11.19 -2.92
CA GLY A 26 2.68 -11.18 -3.36
C GLY A 26 1.89 -9.93 -3.00
N LEU A 27 2.44 -8.93 -2.31
CA LEU A 27 1.70 -7.71 -1.94
C LEU A 27 1.21 -6.90 -3.15
N PHE A 28 1.88 -7.04 -4.30
CA PHE A 28 1.44 -6.45 -5.57
C PHE A 28 0.15 -7.08 -6.13
N ASN A 29 -0.26 -8.25 -5.65
CA ASN A 29 -1.43 -8.98 -6.12
C ASN A 29 -2.71 -8.43 -5.46
N VAL A 30 -3.12 -7.20 -5.82
CA VAL A 30 -4.25 -6.49 -5.18
C VAL A 30 -5.62 -7.14 -5.39
N GLN A 31 -5.73 -8.10 -6.31
CA GLN A 31 -6.93 -8.93 -6.48
C GLN A 31 -7.00 -10.11 -5.49
N ASP A 32 -5.89 -10.47 -4.84
CA ASP A 32 -5.86 -11.51 -3.80
C ASP A 32 -6.23 -10.93 -2.43
N PRO A 33 -7.29 -11.43 -1.77
CA PRO A 33 -7.68 -10.98 -0.44
C PRO A 33 -6.57 -11.11 0.61
N ALA A 34 -5.70 -12.12 0.52
CA ALA A 34 -4.61 -12.30 1.47
C ALA A 34 -3.55 -11.19 1.34
N SER A 35 -3.23 -10.78 0.11
CA SER A 35 -2.36 -9.65 -0.16
C SER A 35 -2.97 -8.33 0.31
N LEU A 36 -4.27 -8.10 0.07
CA LEU A 36 -4.97 -6.91 0.57
C LEU A 36 -4.98 -6.86 2.10
N GLN A 37 -5.18 -7.98 2.78
CA GLN A 37 -5.14 -8.03 4.23
C GLN A 37 -3.76 -7.62 4.78
N LYS A 38 -2.68 -8.12 4.17
CA LYS A 38 -1.31 -7.73 4.55
C LYS A 38 -1.03 -6.25 4.26
N LEU A 39 -1.43 -5.76 3.08
CA LEU A 39 -1.34 -4.34 2.74
C LEU A 39 -2.08 -3.47 3.76
N ASN A 40 -3.30 -3.86 4.15
CA ASN A 40 -4.07 -3.17 5.18
C ASN A 40 -3.39 -3.21 6.56
N GLY A 41 -2.68 -4.28 6.90
CA GLY A 41 -1.81 -4.30 8.09
C GLY A 41 -0.70 -3.24 8.02
N PHE A 42 -0.05 -3.08 6.86
CA PHE A 42 1.01 -2.07 6.68
C PHE A 42 0.50 -0.64 6.67
N VAL A 43 -0.65 -0.43 6.05
CA VAL A 43 -1.35 0.86 5.99
C VAL A 43 -1.89 1.24 7.37
N GLY A 44 -2.46 0.27 8.10
CA GLY A 44 -2.99 0.46 9.45
C GLY A 44 -1.93 0.77 10.51
N ALA A 45 -0.68 0.31 10.31
CA ALA A 45 0.44 0.60 11.20
C ALA A 45 0.78 2.11 11.31
N LEU A 46 0.21 2.95 10.44
CA LEU A 46 0.27 4.40 10.59
C LEU A 46 -0.39 4.86 11.91
N ALA A 47 -1.46 4.18 12.35
CA ALA A 47 -2.20 4.53 13.56
C ALA A 47 -1.44 4.25 14.87
N ASP A 48 -0.38 3.43 14.82
CA ASP A 48 0.44 3.07 15.97
C ASP A 48 1.39 4.19 16.40
N LYS A 49 1.54 5.23 15.57
CA LYS A 49 2.44 6.36 15.81
C LYS A 49 1.66 7.67 15.94
N GLU A 50 2.31 8.63 16.58
CA GLU A 50 1.88 10.02 16.57
C GLU A 50 2.83 10.85 15.70
N TYR A 51 2.27 11.80 14.97
CA TYR A 51 2.99 12.59 13.99
C TYR A 51 2.89 14.07 14.32
N ILE A 52 3.98 14.81 14.17
CA ILE A 52 3.93 16.28 14.29
C ILE A 52 3.13 16.87 13.13
N GLN A 53 3.23 16.27 11.94
CA GLN A 53 2.51 16.69 10.75
C GLN A 53 1.83 15.48 10.12
N PRO A 54 0.50 15.51 9.91
CA PRO A 54 -0.22 14.38 9.35
C PRO A 54 0.19 14.09 7.89
N LEU A 55 0.55 15.12 7.12
CA LEU A 55 1.04 14.95 5.75
C LEU A 55 2.33 14.12 5.70
N ALA A 56 3.25 14.29 6.66
CA ALA A 56 4.47 13.50 6.73
C ALA A 56 4.18 12.00 6.96
N ALA A 57 3.11 11.67 7.70
CA ALA A 57 2.66 10.29 7.84
C ALA A 57 2.20 9.71 6.50
N VAL A 58 1.42 10.49 5.74
CA VAL A 58 0.92 10.09 4.42
C VAL A 58 2.05 9.95 3.41
N GLU A 59 3.05 10.82 3.44
CA GLU A 59 4.26 10.71 2.59
C GLU A 59 5.08 9.46 2.91
N GLN A 60 5.26 9.13 4.20
CA GLN A 60 5.91 7.88 4.60
C GLN A 60 5.16 6.65 4.08
N LEU A 61 3.82 6.69 4.13
CA LEU A 61 3.00 5.62 3.56
C LEU A 61 3.17 5.56 2.04
N ALA A 62 3.20 6.70 1.35
CA ALA A 62 3.40 6.77 -0.10
C ALA A 62 4.73 6.14 -0.52
N MET A 63 5.82 6.41 0.20
CA MET A 63 7.12 5.78 -0.05
C MET A 63 7.05 4.26 0.10
N ARG A 64 6.37 3.77 1.14
CA ARG A 64 6.24 2.33 1.40
C ARG A 64 5.32 1.62 0.40
N LEU A 65 4.20 2.22 0.04
CA LEU A 65 3.33 1.67 -1.00
C LEU A 65 4.00 1.70 -2.39
N GLY A 66 4.83 2.72 -2.64
CA GLY A 66 5.64 2.81 -3.84
C GLY A 66 6.59 1.62 -4.03
N THR A 67 7.13 1.03 -2.95
CA THR A 67 8.03 -0.14 -3.07
C THR A 67 7.33 -1.40 -3.56
N VAL A 68 6.01 -1.48 -3.36
CA VAL A 68 5.17 -2.58 -3.88
C VAL A 68 4.44 -2.21 -5.18
N GLY A 69 4.79 -1.06 -5.77
CA GLY A 69 4.25 -0.58 -7.03
C GLY A 69 2.86 0.04 -6.93
N LEU A 70 2.45 0.50 -5.75
CA LEU A 70 1.19 1.24 -5.55
C LEU A 70 1.47 2.73 -5.36
N ASN A 71 0.69 3.56 -6.03
CA ASN A 71 0.86 5.00 -6.07
C ASN A 71 -0.48 5.71 -5.86
N PHE A 72 -0.44 6.91 -5.27
CA PHE A 72 -1.62 7.76 -5.11
C PHE A 72 -1.18 9.22 -5.07
N ALA A 73 -2.08 10.14 -5.39
CA ALA A 73 -1.85 11.57 -5.22
C ALA A 73 -1.93 11.94 -3.74
N LEU A 74 -0.92 12.65 -3.22
CA LEU A 74 -0.92 13.10 -1.83
C LEU A 74 -2.14 14.01 -1.58
N PRO A 75 -2.99 13.69 -0.60
CA PRO A 75 -4.13 14.52 -0.28
C PRO A 75 -3.69 15.83 0.37
N LYS A 76 -4.48 16.88 0.16
CA LYS A 76 -4.34 18.13 0.91
C LYS A 76 -4.85 17.91 2.34
N ILE A 77 -4.04 18.26 3.34
CA ILE A 77 -4.41 18.23 4.76
C ILE A 77 -4.23 19.63 5.34
N ASP A 78 -5.32 20.35 5.54
CA ASP A 78 -5.34 21.75 5.99
C ASP A 78 -6.20 21.99 7.25
N SER A 79 -6.57 20.91 7.96
CA SER A 79 -7.40 20.95 9.16
C SER A 79 -6.83 20.11 10.32
N ASP A 80 -7.22 20.46 11.54
CA ASP A 80 -6.86 19.70 12.75
C ASP A 80 -7.58 18.34 12.85
N LYS A 81 -8.66 18.14 12.10
CA LYS A 81 -9.39 16.88 11.98
C LYS A 81 -10.02 16.77 10.60
N GLY A 82 -9.98 15.60 9.98
CA GLY A 82 -10.56 15.41 8.66
C GLY A 82 -10.43 13.98 8.15
N SER A 83 -11.01 13.77 6.97
CA SER A 83 -10.91 12.52 6.22
C SER A 83 -10.84 12.81 4.73
N THR A 84 -10.25 11.89 3.98
CA THR A 84 -10.19 11.96 2.51
C THR A 84 -10.01 10.56 1.93
N VAL A 85 -10.42 10.40 0.68
CA VAL A 85 -10.24 9.16 -0.08
C VAL A 85 -9.47 9.50 -1.34
N VAL A 86 -8.42 8.74 -1.63
CA VAL A 86 -7.61 8.88 -2.83
C VAL A 86 -7.68 7.61 -3.66
N GLU A 87 -7.71 7.76 -4.98
CA GLU A 87 -7.62 6.65 -5.92
C GLU A 87 -6.18 6.11 -5.93
N VAL A 88 -6.03 4.79 -6.00
CA VAL A 88 -4.73 4.11 -6.07
C VAL A 88 -4.49 3.63 -7.49
N SER A 89 -3.30 3.88 -8.01
CA SER A 89 -2.82 3.28 -9.25
C SER A 89 -1.71 2.28 -8.97
N GLN A 90 -1.55 1.31 -9.87
CA GLN A 90 -0.51 0.31 -9.81
C GLN A 90 0.46 0.48 -10.99
N TYR A 91 1.76 0.48 -10.71
CA TYR A 91 2.85 0.61 -11.69
C TYR A 91 2.73 1.84 -12.60
N GLY A 92 2.13 2.92 -12.11
CA GLY A 92 1.89 4.13 -12.89
C GLY A 92 0.69 4.06 -13.86
N GLY A 93 -0.12 3.01 -13.79
CA GLY A 93 -1.30 2.83 -14.63
C GLY A 93 -1.07 2.00 -15.88
N ARG A 94 -2.05 2.02 -16.78
CA ARG A 94 -2.02 1.34 -18.08
C ARG A 94 -2.49 2.31 -19.15
N TYR A 95 -1.65 2.52 -20.15
CA TYR A 95 -1.96 3.40 -21.28
C TYR A 95 -1.71 2.67 -22.60
N GLY A 96 -2.63 2.80 -23.55
CA GLY A 96 -2.46 2.32 -24.92
C GLY A 96 -3.45 1.23 -25.35
N LYS A 97 -3.08 0.51 -26.41
CA LYS A 97 -3.83 -0.68 -26.86
C LYS A 97 -3.44 -1.90 -26.04
N THR A 98 -4.44 -2.70 -25.75
CA THR A 98 -4.37 -3.83 -24.85
C THR A 98 -4.92 -5.06 -25.57
N PRO A 99 -4.56 -6.30 -25.15
CA PRO A 99 -5.09 -7.50 -25.80
C PRO A 99 -6.63 -7.52 -25.87
N ASP A 100 -7.28 -6.85 -24.92
CA ASP A 100 -8.73 -6.76 -24.78
C ASP A 100 -9.36 -5.76 -25.78
N ASN A 101 -8.65 -4.69 -26.16
CA ASN A 101 -9.15 -3.65 -27.09
C ASN A 101 -8.35 -3.57 -28.41
N THR A 102 -7.47 -4.53 -28.70
CA THR A 102 -6.59 -4.52 -29.90
C THR A 102 -7.40 -4.42 -31.20
N ASN A 103 -8.60 -4.99 -31.22
CA ASN A 103 -9.50 -4.99 -32.38
C ASN A 103 -10.55 -3.87 -32.36
N ALA A 104 -10.59 -3.06 -31.29
CA ALA A 104 -11.45 -1.91 -31.25
C ALA A 104 -10.86 -0.80 -32.15
N GLY A 105 -11.75 -0.01 -32.77
CA GLY A 105 -11.36 1.01 -33.74
C GLY A 105 -10.42 2.08 -33.15
N ASP A 106 -9.97 3.01 -33.99
CA ASP A 106 -8.93 4.02 -33.68
C ASP A 106 -9.21 4.97 -32.48
N GLY A 107 -10.35 4.80 -31.78
CA GLY A 107 -10.73 5.59 -30.61
C GLY A 107 -10.62 4.89 -29.25
N GLU A 108 -10.34 3.58 -29.18
CA GLU A 108 -10.27 2.85 -27.91
C GLU A 108 -8.82 2.73 -27.42
N ILE A 109 -8.27 3.85 -26.95
CA ILE A 109 -7.03 3.85 -26.17
C ILE A 109 -7.41 3.69 -24.69
N GLU A 110 -6.83 2.68 -24.04
CA GLU A 110 -6.97 2.53 -22.60
C GLU A 110 -6.17 3.61 -21.88
N ASP A 111 -6.79 4.21 -20.87
CA ASP A 111 -6.15 5.08 -19.87
C ASP A 111 -6.72 4.68 -18.51
N GLY A 112 -6.00 3.81 -17.82
CA GLY A 112 -6.45 3.14 -16.61
C GLY A 112 -5.45 3.20 -15.47
N ASP A 113 -5.94 2.93 -14.28
CA ASP A 113 -5.18 2.90 -13.02
C ASP A 113 -4.24 1.68 -12.88
N GLY A 114 -4.28 0.71 -13.79
CA GLY A 114 -3.54 -0.54 -13.68
C GLY A 114 -4.14 -1.57 -12.70
N ILE A 115 -5.33 -1.30 -12.15
CA ILE A 115 -6.02 -2.12 -11.13
C ILE A 115 -7.44 -2.49 -11.57
N SER A 116 -8.22 -1.53 -12.09
CA SER A 116 -9.64 -1.67 -12.42
C SER A 116 -9.95 -2.81 -13.40
N HIS A 117 -9.00 -3.18 -14.26
CA HIS A 117 -9.12 -4.32 -15.17
C HIS A 117 -8.99 -5.70 -14.49
N LYS A 118 -8.45 -5.76 -13.26
CA LYS A 118 -8.29 -6.98 -12.45
C LYS A 118 -9.24 -7.03 -11.26
N LYS A 119 -9.68 -5.87 -10.77
CA LYS A 119 -10.55 -5.69 -9.61
C LYS A 119 -11.58 -4.60 -9.91
N GLU A 120 -12.85 -4.98 -10.00
CA GLU A 120 -13.94 -4.04 -10.25
C GLU A 120 -13.98 -2.93 -9.17
N GLY A 121 -14.14 -1.68 -9.62
CA GLY A 121 -14.13 -0.51 -8.75
C GLY A 121 -12.74 0.01 -8.37
N GLY A 122 -11.67 -0.64 -8.83
CA GLY A 122 -10.29 -0.23 -8.59
C GLY A 122 -9.86 -0.49 -7.14
N LEU A 123 -8.97 0.36 -6.64
CA LEU A 123 -8.52 0.34 -5.25
C LEU A 123 -8.41 1.79 -4.75
N LYS A 124 -8.89 2.02 -3.54
CA LYS A 124 -8.85 3.35 -2.93
C LYS A 124 -8.17 3.29 -1.58
N LEU A 125 -7.64 4.43 -1.15
CA LEU A 125 -7.01 4.58 0.14
C LEU A 125 -7.74 5.69 0.90
N GLU A 126 -8.41 5.30 1.98
CA GLU A 126 -9.05 6.22 2.89
C GLU A 126 -8.07 6.64 3.98
N PHE A 127 -8.00 7.95 4.25
CA PHE A 127 -7.27 8.52 5.38
C PHE A 127 -8.23 9.23 6.33
N ASN A 128 -7.93 9.12 7.61
CA ASN A 128 -8.56 9.89 8.67
C ASN A 128 -7.47 10.45 9.58
N TRP A 129 -7.57 11.71 9.98
CA TRP A 129 -6.61 12.32 10.90
C TRP A 129 -7.28 13.16 11.97
N GLU A 130 -6.66 13.22 13.13
CA GLU A 130 -7.08 14.07 14.23
C GLU A 130 -5.91 14.51 15.11
N LYS A 131 -5.92 15.79 15.48
CA LYS A 131 -4.97 16.38 16.41
C LYS A 131 -5.24 15.92 17.83
N GLN A 132 -4.17 15.58 18.52
CA GLN A 132 -4.13 15.13 19.89
C GLN A 132 -3.82 16.29 20.85
N ALA A 133 -4.10 16.10 22.14
CA ALA A 133 -3.92 17.14 23.16
C ALA A 133 -2.47 17.61 23.35
N ASN A 134 -1.50 16.79 22.94
CA ASN A 134 -0.07 17.10 22.94
C ASN A 134 0.42 17.79 21.65
N ASN A 135 -0.50 18.29 20.80
CA ASN A 135 -0.23 18.93 19.50
C ASN A 135 0.40 18.02 18.43
N THR A 136 0.33 16.70 18.61
CA THR A 136 0.60 15.73 17.55
C THR A 136 -0.69 15.34 16.84
N TYR A 137 -0.61 14.48 15.85
CA TYR A 137 -1.71 13.96 15.06
C TYR A 137 -1.67 12.44 15.07
N LYS A 138 -2.84 11.83 15.23
CA LYS A 138 -3.05 10.44 14.83
C LYS A 138 -3.55 10.40 13.40
N VAL A 139 -3.01 9.49 12.61
CA VAL A 139 -3.40 9.27 11.22
C VAL A 139 -3.74 7.80 11.06
N PHE A 140 -4.94 7.55 10.58
CA PHE A 140 -5.44 6.23 10.24
C PHE A 140 -5.53 6.13 8.72
N ALA A 141 -5.27 4.94 8.19
CA ALA A 141 -5.42 4.67 6.78
C ALA A 141 -5.99 3.27 6.57
N ASN A 142 -6.75 3.09 5.48
CA ASN A 142 -7.31 1.80 5.10
C ASN A 142 -7.47 1.71 3.57
N LEU A 143 -7.09 0.58 2.97
CA LEU A 143 -7.43 0.28 1.58
C LEU A 143 -8.87 -0.25 1.51
N VAL A 144 -9.64 0.33 0.59
CA VAL A 144 -11.06 0.01 0.33
C VAL A 144 -11.30 -0.32 -1.14
#